data_AF-A0A2K6KZ18-F1
#
_entry.id   AF-A0A2K6KZ18-F1
#
_cell.length_a   1.000
_cell.length_b   1.000
_cell.length_c   1.000
_cell.angle_alpha   90.00
_cell.angle_beta   90.00
_cell.angle_gamma   90.00
#
_symmetry.space_group_name_H-M   'P 1'
#
loop_
_entity.id
_entity.type
_entity.pdbx_description
1 polymer ?
#
loop_
_entity_poly.entity_id
_entity_poly.type
_entity_poly.pdbx_seq_one_letter_code
_entity_poly.pdbx_strand_id
1 'polypeptide(L)'
;LDILHQVAMWQKNFKRISYAKTKTRAEVRGGGRKPWPQKGTGRARHGSIRSPLWRGGGVAHGPRGPTSYYYMLPMKVRALGLKVALSVKLAQDDLHIMDSLELPTGDPQYLTELARYRRWGDSVLLVDLTYEEMPQSIVEATSRLKTFNLIPAVGLNVHSMLKHQTLVLTLPTIAFLEDKLLWQDSRYKPLYPFSLPYSNFPPPPHATQGPVATPYHS
;
A
#
# COMPACT_ATOMS: atom_id res chain seq x y z
N LEU A 1 -0.82 -16.49 -10.37
CA LEU A 1 0.36 -16.08 -9.58
C LEU A 1 1.01 -14.80 -10.09
N ASP A 2 1.18 -14.61 -11.41
CA ASP A 2 1.78 -13.39 -11.99
C ASP A 2 1.09 -12.08 -11.53
N ILE A 3 -0.24 -12.01 -11.60
CA ILE A 3 -1.01 -10.83 -11.16
C ILE A 3 -0.77 -10.51 -9.68
N LEU A 4 -0.63 -11.53 -8.80
CA LEU A 4 -0.31 -11.30 -7.40
C LEU A 4 1.06 -10.65 -7.24
N HIS A 5 2.07 -11.15 -7.98
CA HIS A 5 3.40 -10.57 -7.97
C HIS A 5 3.38 -9.11 -8.45
N GLN A 6 2.70 -8.82 -9.56
CA GLN A 6 2.57 -7.45 -10.08
C GLN A 6 1.93 -6.50 -9.07
N VAL A 7 0.83 -6.90 -8.43
CA VAL A 7 0.12 -6.07 -7.43
C VAL A 7 0.95 -5.90 -6.16
N ALA A 8 1.64 -6.94 -5.69
CA ALA A 8 2.51 -6.86 -4.52
C ALA A 8 3.70 -5.91 -4.76
N MET A 9 4.35 -6.01 -5.92
CA MET A 9 5.45 -5.12 -6.31
C MET A 9 4.98 -3.68 -6.53
N TRP A 10 3.77 -3.49 -7.07
CA TRP A 10 3.14 -2.18 -7.15
C TRP A 10 2.97 -1.57 -5.77
N GLN A 11 2.34 -2.29 -4.82
CA GLN A 11 2.12 -1.79 -3.46
C GLN A 11 3.42 -1.36 -2.75
N LYS A 12 4.51 -2.11 -2.97
CA LYS A 12 5.83 -1.80 -2.41
C LYS A 12 6.45 -0.53 -3.02
N ASN A 13 6.27 -0.30 -4.31
CA ASN A 13 7.02 0.72 -5.04
C ASN A 13 6.25 2.05 -5.22
N PHE A 14 4.93 2.03 -5.38
CA PHE A 14 4.19 3.24 -5.77
C PHE A 14 4.25 4.37 -4.74
N LYS A 15 4.43 4.03 -3.45
CA LYS A 15 4.60 4.98 -2.33
C LYS A 15 6.06 5.36 -2.07
N ARG A 16 7.02 4.75 -2.77
CA ARG A 16 8.46 4.91 -2.49
C ARG A 16 8.99 6.21 -3.09
N ILE A 17 9.67 6.99 -2.24
CA ILE A 17 10.45 8.16 -2.63
C ILE A 17 11.89 7.96 -2.16
N SER A 18 12.85 8.05 -3.09
CA SER A 18 14.28 7.99 -2.78
C SER A 18 14.84 9.40 -2.63
N TYR A 19 15.36 9.70 -1.44
CA TYR A 19 15.99 10.98 -1.11
C TYR A 19 17.50 11.01 -1.33
N ALA A 20 18.09 9.88 -1.75
CA ALA A 20 19.52 9.82 -2.04
C ALA A 20 19.89 10.83 -3.13
N LYS A 21 20.88 11.68 -2.84
CA LYS A 21 21.40 12.68 -3.77
C LYS A 21 22.92 12.77 -3.64
N THR A 22 23.60 12.65 -4.77
CA THR A 22 25.04 12.88 -4.87
C THR A 22 25.32 14.23 -5.51
N LYS A 23 26.43 14.86 -5.12
CA LYS A 23 26.89 16.11 -5.74
C LYS A 23 27.60 15.80 -7.04
N THR A 24 27.14 16.40 -8.14
CA THR A 24 27.86 16.36 -9.41
C THR A 24 29.12 17.24 -9.33
N ARG A 25 30.03 17.11 -10.30
CA ARG A 25 31.23 17.97 -10.37
C ARG A 25 30.94 19.47 -10.37
N ALA A 26 29.73 19.88 -10.77
CA ALA A 26 29.29 21.28 -10.80
C ALA A 26 28.75 21.75 -9.43
N GLU A 27 28.25 20.83 -8.60
CA GLU A 27 27.67 21.13 -7.29
C GLU A 27 28.72 21.05 -6.16
N VAL A 28 29.87 20.42 -6.41
CA VAL A 28 30.98 20.38 -5.45
C VAL A 28 31.70 21.73 -5.44
N ARG A 29 31.89 22.31 -4.24
CA ARG A 29 32.48 23.65 -4.06
C ARG A 29 33.87 23.79 -4.69
N GLY A 30 34.06 24.83 -5.51
CA GLY A 30 35.35 25.19 -6.12
C GLY A 30 35.61 24.52 -7.48
N GLY A 31 36.87 24.51 -7.92
CA GLY A 31 37.26 23.83 -9.18
C GLY A 31 36.95 24.58 -10.49
N GLY A 32 36.72 25.90 -10.43
CA GLY A 32 36.59 26.75 -11.62
C GLY A 32 37.92 27.09 -12.30
N ARG A 33 39.05 27.04 -11.57
CA ARG A 33 40.38 27.30 -12.13
C ARG A 33 41.01 26.01 -12.67
N LYS A 34 41.62 26.10 -13.86
CA LYS A 34 42.40 25.00 -14.45
C LYS A 34 43.65 24.72 -13.58
N PRO A 35 43.93 23.46 -13.19
CA PRO A 35 45.06 23.14 -12.30
C PRO A 35 46.43 23.50 -12.86
N TRP A 36 46.66 23.28 -14.17
CA TRP A 36 47.89 23.62 -14.88
C TRP A 36 47.65 23.80 -16.39
N PRO A 37 48.58 24.44 -17.13
CA PRO A 37 48.49 24.59 -18.59
C PRO A 37 48.38 23.25 -19.33
N GLN A 38 47.78 23.26 -20.53
CA GLN A 38 47.51 22.05 -21.31
C GLN A 38 48.77 21.28 -21.74
N LYS A 39 49.89 22.00 -21.90
CA LYS A 39 51.19 21.50 -22.38
C LYS A 39 52.31 22.06 -21.49
N GLY A 40 53.47 21.41 -21.49
CA GLY A 40 54.68 21.88 -20.80
C GLY A 40 54.96 21.24 -19.43
N THR A 41 53.97 20.62 -18.78
CA THR A 41 54.15 20.06 -17.42
C THR A 41 54.50 18.57 -17.35
N GLY A 42 54.41 17.84 -18.46
CA GLY A 42 54.62 16.37 -18.49
C GLY A 42 53.56 15.54 -17.75
N ARG A 43 52.52 16.16 -17.17
CA ARG A 43 51.44 15.48 -16.43
C ARG A 43 50.21 15.23 -17.31
N ALA A 44 49.32 14.35 -16.85
CA ALA A 44 48.01 14.16 -17.46
C ALA A 44 47.21 15.48 -17.55
N ARG A 45 46.36 15.60 -18.58
CA ARG A 45 45.59 16.82 -18.85
C ARG A 45 44.33 16.86 -17.99
N HIS A 46 44.17 17.92 -17.19
CA HIS A 46 42.97 18.13 -16.38
C HIS A 46 42.39 19.53 -16.53
N GLY A 47 41.05 19.61 -16.56
CA GLY A 47 40.31 20.87 -16.66
C GLY A 47 39.85 21.43 -15.31
N SER A 48 39.65 20.58 -14.30
CA SER A 48 39.14 20.96 -12.97
C SER A 48 39.56 19.93 -11.94
N ILE A 49 39.83 20.37 -10.71
CA ILE A 49 40.08 19.49 -9.55
C ILE A 49 38.82 18.80 -9.02
N ARG A 50 37.63 19.16 -9.50
CA ARG A 50 36.35 18.57 -9.07
C ARG A 50 35.81 17.50 -10.02
N SER A 51 36.60 17.09 -11.01
CA SER A 51 36.17 16.01 -11.90
C SER A 51 36.10 14.66 -11.15
N PRO A 52 35.29 13.70 -11.63
CA PRO A 52 35.13 12.39 -10.97
C PRO A 52 36.43 11.57 -10.84
N LEU A 53 37.45 11.88 -11.66
CA LEU A 53 38.77 11.25 -11.61
C LEU A 53 39.59 11.70 -10.38
N TRP A 54 39.25 12.84 -9.78
CA TRP A 54 39.99 13.41 -8.66
C TRP A 54 39.39 12.98 -7.33
N ARG A 55 40.25 12.79 -6.32
CA ARG A 55 39.82 12.61 -4.92
C ARG A 55 39.05 13.85 -4.44
N GLY A 56 37.85 13.64 -3.89
CA GLY A 56 36.98 14.75 -3.49
C GLY A 56 36.36 15.51 -4.67
N GLY A 57 36.38 14.91 -5.87
CA GLY A 57 35.59 15.34 -7.01
C GLY A 57 34.13 14.93 -6.89
N GLY A 58 33.31 15.40 -7.84
CA GLY A 58 31.89 15.03 -7.90
C GLY A 58 31.67 13.62 -8.44
N VAL A 59 30.53 13.03 -8.12
CA VAL A 59 30.12 11.71 -8.63
C VAL A 59 29.62 11.86 -10.07
N ALA A 60 30.08 11.00 -10.99
CA ALA A 60 29.67 11.03 -12.40
C ALA A 60 28.23 10.51 -12.58
N HIS A 61 27.99 9.27 -12.19
CA HIS A 61 26.67 8.64 -12.19
C HIS A 61 26.36 8.21 -10.77
N GLY A 62 25.49 8.96 -10.12
CA GLY A 62 24.99 8.67 -8.79
C GLY A 62 23.53 9.07 -8.68
N PRO A 63 22.87 8.78 -7.55
CA PRO A 63 21.47 9.13 -7.39
C PRO A 63 21.26 10.64 -7.46
N ARG A 64 20.21 11.03 -8.20
CA ARG A 64 19.77 12.42 -8.41
C ARG A 64 18.37 12.60 -7.81
N GLY A 65 18.32 12.62 -6.48
CA GLY A 65 17.08 12.72 -5.73
C GLY A 65 16.55 14.16 -5.55
N PRO A 66 15.27 14.31 -5.20
CA PRO A 66 14.32 13.22 -4.90
C PRO A 66 13.80 12.50 -6.16
N THR A 67 13.73 11.16 -6.13
CA THR A 67 13.20 10.34 -7.23
C THR A 67 11.98 9.55 -6.75
N SER A 68 10.85 9.68 -7.45
CA SER A 68 9.62 8.92 -7.19
C SER A 68 9.55 7.67 -8.08
N TYR A 69 8.97 6.60 -7.53
CA TYR A 69 8.70 5.34 -8.25
C TYR A 69 7.18 5.14 -8.45
N TYR A 70 6.46 6.25 -8.60
CA TYR A 70 5.00 6.24 -8.71
C TYR A 70 4.56 5.72 -10.07
N TYR A 71 3.65 4.75 -10.05
CA TYR A 71 2.88 4.32 -11.21
C TYR A 71 1.55 3.73 -10.73
N MET A 72 0.52 3.78 -11.59
CA MET A 72 -0.80 3.26 -11.26
C MET A 72 -1.15 2.05 -12.12
N LEU A 73 -1.47 0.94 -11.46
CA LEU A 73 -2.05 -0.22 -12.12
C LEU A 73 -3.53 0.03 -12.45
N PRO A 74 -4.04 -0.50 -13.58
CA PRO A 74 -5.46 -0.46 -13.91
C PRO A 74 -6.31 -0.98 -12.74
N MET A 75 -7.46 -0.35 -12.49
CA MET A 75 -8.36 -0.74 -11.39
C MET A 75 -8.76 -2.22 -11.46
N LYS A 76 -9.05 -2.73 -12.66
CA LYS A 76 -9.42 -4.13 -12.87
C LYS A 76 -8.29 -5.10 -12.49
N VAL A 77 -7.03 -4.75 -12.77
CA VAL A 77 -5.86 -5.58 -12.39
C VAL A 77 -5.71 -5.63 -10.86
N ARG A 78 -5.89 -4.50 -10.18
CA ARG A 78 -5.84 -4.45 -8.71
C ARG A 78 -6.95 -5.27 -8.06
N ALA A 79 -8.17 -5.15 -8.57
CA ALA A 79 -9.31 -5.94 -8.11
C ALA A 79 -9.12 -7.45 -8.38
N LEU A 80 -8.61 -7.81 -9.56
CA LEU A 80 -8.29 -9.19 -9.90
C LEU A 80 -7.20 -9.77 -9.00
N GLY A 81 -6.19 -8.97 -8.62
CA GLY A 81 -5.18 -9.36 -7.64
C GLY A 81 -5.78 -9.74 -6.28
N LEU A 82 -6.78 -8.98 -5.80
CA LEU A 82 -7.50 -9.32 -4.57
C LEU A 82 -8.30 -10.61 -4.72
N LYS A 83 -9.03 -10.80 -5.83
CA LYS A 83 -9.76 -12.04 -6.12
C LYS A 83 -8.83 -13.25 -6.07
N VAL A 84 -7.71 -13.18 -6.77
CA VAL A 84 -6.71 -14.26 -6.80
C VAL A 84 -6.14 -14.51 -5.40
N ALA A 85 -5.88 -13.47 -4.60
CA ALA A 85 -5.36 -13.64 -3.24
C ALA A 85 -6.36 -14.35 -2.33
N LEU A 86 -7.65 -14.01 -2.42
CA LEU A 86 -8.72 -14.67 -1.69
C LEU A 86 -8.88 -16.13 -2.12
N SER A 87 -8.90 -16.39 -3.43
CA SER A 87 -8.99 -17.75 -3.98
C SER A 87 -7.82 -18.62 -3.55
N VAL A 88 -6.60 -18.08 -3.52
CA VAL A 88 -5.41 -18.81 -3.05
C VAL A 88 -5.52 -19.15 -1.57
N LYS A 89 -5.92 -18.20 -0.72
CA LYS A 89 -6.12 -18.45 0.72
C LYS A 89 -7.15 -19.53 0.98
N LEU A 90 -8.27 -19.52 0.23
CA LEU A 90 -9.28 -20.56 0.34
C LEU A 90 -8.77 -21.92 -0.14
N ALA A 91 -8.09 -21.98 -1.29
CA ALA A 91 -7.58 -23.24 -1.85
C ALA A 91 -6.44 -23.87 -1.02
N GLN A 92 -5.82 -23.09 -0.11
CA GLN A 92 -4.78 -23.54 0.80
C GLN A 92 -5.31 -23.85 2.22
N ASP A 93 -6.63 -23.81 2.42
CA ASP A 93 -7.29 -23.97 3.73
C ASP A 93 -6.89 -22.91 4.78
N ASP A 94 -6.34 -21.78 4.33
CA ASP A 94 -5.86 -20.65 5.15
C ASP A 94 -6.91 -19.54 5.32
N LEU A 95 -8.12 -19.72 4.78
CA LEU A 95 -9.23 -18.77 4.89
C LEU A 95 -10.29 -19.32 5.85
N HIS A 96 -10.63 -18.53 6.87
CA HIS A 96 -11.72 -18.85 7.79
C HIS A 96 -12.77 -17.76 7.82
N ILE A 97 -14.02 -18.18 7.95
CA ILE A 97 -15.19 -17.31 8.00
C ILE A 97 -15.75 -17.35 9.41
N MET A 98 -16.11 -16.19 9.95
CA MET A 98 -16.73 -16.03 11.25
C MET A 98 -17.99 -15.19 11.16
N ASP A 99 -18.94 -15.43 12.04
CA ASP A 99 -20.18 -14.64 12.09
C ASP A 99 -19.91 -13.27 12.73
N SER A 100 -19.21 -13.27 13.87
CA SER A 100 -18.77 -12.08 14.60
C SER A 100 -17.35 -12.25 15.15
N LEU A 101 -16.68 -11.13 15.42
CA LEU A 101 -15.36 -11.09 16.07
C LEU A 101 -15.46 -10.81 17.58
N GLU A 102 -16.58 -11.17 18.20
CA GLU A 102 -16.75 -11.00 19.64
C GLU A 102 -15.97 -12.08 20.41
N LEU A 103 -15.03 -11.64 21.25
CA LEU A 103 -14.34 -12.51 22.19
C LEU A 103 -15.03 -12.50 23.55
N PRO A 104 -15.07 -13.63 24.27
CA PRO A 104 -15.61 -13.71 25.64
C PRO A 104 -14.80 -12.86 26.62
N THR A 105 -13.50 -12.67 26.34
CA THR A 105 -12.57 -11.88 27.14
C THR A 105 -11.64 -11.09 26.21
N GLY A 106 -11.27 -9.87 26.59
CA GLY A 106 -10.26 -9.06 25.89
C GLY A 106 -8.80 -9.49 26.13
N ASP A 107 -8.59 -10.72 26.60
CA ASP A 107 -7.26 -11.24 26.90
C ASP A 107 -6.55 -11.72 25.62
N PRO A 108 -5.36 -11.16 25.27
CA PRO A 108 -4.57 -11.65 24.14
C PRO A 108 -4.16 -13.13 24.25
N GLN A 109 -4.06 -13.68 25.46
CA GLN A 109 -3.70 -15.09 25.65
C GLN A 109 -4.81 -16.02 25.14
N TYR A 110 -6.07 -15.70 25.42
CA TYR A 110 -7.24 -16.43 24.89
C TYR A 110 -7.20 -16.51 23.37
N LEU A 111 -6.95 -15.39 22.67
CA LEU A 111 -6.90 -15.35 21.21
C LEU A 111 -5.75 -16.21 20.65
N THR A 112 -4.61 -16.20 21.33
CA THR A 112 -3.43 -17.00 20.95
C THR A 112 -3.69 -18.50 21.14
N GLU A 113 -4.31 -18.88 22.25
CA GLU A 113 -4.70 -20.27 22.53
C GLU A 113 -5.77 -20.76 21.56
N LEU A 114 -6.76 -19.93 21.23
CA LEU A 114 -7.78 -20.22 20.23
C LEU A 114 -7.15 -20.52 18.86
N ALA A 115 -6.22 -19.68 18.41
CA ALA A 115 -5.53 -19.87 17.14
C ALA A 115 -4.66 -21.14 17.13
N ARG A 116 -3.99 -21.46 18.25
CA ARG A 116 -3.22 -22.71 18.40
C ARG A 116 -4.13 -23.94 18.36
N TYR A 117 -5.25 -23.90 19.07
CA TYR A 117 -6.22 -24.99 19.12
C TYR A 117 -6.81 -25.26 17.73
N ARG A 118 -7.18 -24.20 16.99
CA ARG A 118 -7.69 -24.28 15.62
C ARG A 118 -6.62 -24.47 14.54
N ARG A 119 -5.34 -24.49 14.92
CA ARG A 119 -4.18 -24.65 14.03
C ARG A 119 -4.10 -23.59 12.92
N TRP A 120 -4.42 -22.33 13.24
CA TRP A 120 -4.37 -21.19 12.33
C TRP A 120 -2.95 -20.69 12.02
N GLY A 121 -1.91 -21.39 12.44
CA GLY A 121 -0.53 -20.95 12.25
C GLY A 121 -0.12 -19.77 13.15
N ASP A 122 0.99 -19.12 12.77
CA ASP A 122 1.69 -18.15 13.60
C ASP A 122 1.17 -16.72 13.45
N SER A 123 0.55 -16.40 12.30
CA SER A 123 0.14 -15.04 11.95
C SER A 123 -1.25 -15.02 11.33
N VAL A 124 -2.12 -14.18 11.88
CA VAL A 124 -3.54 -14.13 11.53
C VAL A 124 -3.94 -12.69 11.21
N LEU A 125 -4.57 -12.50 10.07
CA LEU A 125 -5.18 -11.23 9.68
C LEU A 125 -6.69 -11.32 9.90
N LEU A 126 -7.21 -10.53 10.83
CA LEU A 126 -8.62 -10.41 11.14
C LEU A 126 -9.19 -9.21 10.38
N VAL A 127 -10.29 -9.41 9.68
CA VAL A 127 -10.95 -8.36 8.89
C VAL A 127 -12.41 -8.23 9.31
N ASP A 128 -12.78 -7.02 9.70
CA ASP A 128 -14.17 -6.64 9.99
C ASP A 128 -14.67 -5.56 9.05
N LEU A 129 -15.99 -5.31 9.01
CA LEU A 129 -16.61 -4.45 8.00
C LEU A 129 -16.20 -2.97 8.17
N THR A 130 -16.50 -2.39 9.32
CA THR A 130 -16.24 -0.98 9.65
C THR A 130 -15.27 -0.88 10.83
N TYR A 131 -14.65 0.29 11.02
CA TYR A 131 -13.73 0.51 12.15
C TYR A 131 -14.49 0.82 13.44
N GLU A 132 -15.63 1.50 13.30
CA GLU A 132 -16.45 2.01 14.40
C GLU A 132 -17.24 0.91 15.12
N GLU A 133 -17.62 -0.15 14.41
CA GLU A 133 -18.41 -1.26 14.95
C GLU A 133 -17.54 -2.41 15.50
N MET A 134 -16.21 -2.26 15.50
CA MET A 134 -15.31 -3.30 16.00
C MET A 134 -15.52 -3.54 17.50
N PRO A 135 -15.75 -4.79 17.96
CA PRO A 135 -15.92 -5.08 19.36
C PRO A 135 -14.68 -4.70 20.18
N GLN A 136 -14.87 -4.05 21.34
CA GLN A 136 -13.75 -3.62 22.19
C GLN A 136 -12.85 -4.78 22.61
N SER A 137 -13.43 -5.96 22.86
CA SER A 137 -12.68 -7.15 23.29
C SER A 137 -11.62 -7.59 22.27
N ILE A 138 -11.95 -7.61 20.97
CA ILE A 138 -10.98 -7.98 19.92
C ILE A 138 -9.95 -6.88 19.68
N VAL A 139 -10.36 -5.61 19.78
CA VAL A 139 -9.45 -4.46 19.64
C VAL A 139 -8.39 -4.47 20.74
N GLU A 140 -8.78 -4.66 21.99
CA GLU A 140 -7.85 -4.74 23.12
C GLU A 140 -6.91 -5.94 23.00
N ALA A 141 -7.42 -7.13 22.67
CA ALA A 141 -6.61 -8.33 22.52
C ALA A 141 -5.59 -8.18 21.38
N THR A 142 -6.03 -7.71 20.20
CA THR A 142 -5.15 -7.61 19.01
C THR A 142 -4.13 -6.49 19.13
N SER A 143 -4.46 -5.35 19.74
CA SER A 143 -3.55 -4.21 19.90
C SER A 143 -2.27 -4.53 20.69
N ARG A 144 -2.31 -5.56 21.55
CA ARG A 144 -1.17 -6.03 22.36
C ARG A 144 -0.31 -7.07 21.63
N LEU A 145 -0.82 -7.67 20.55
CA LEU A 145 -0.16 -8.73 19.80
C LEU A 145 0.52 -8.18 18.54
N LYS A 146 1.62 -8.83 18.11
CA LYS A 146 2.36 -8.46 16.89
C LYS A 146 1.96 -9.27 15.66
N THR A 147 1.50 -10.51 15.88
CA THR A 147 1.19 -11.48 14.84
C THR A 147 -0.29 -11.51 14.44
N PHE A 148 -1.16 -11.04 15.34
CA PHE A 148 -2.59 -10.86 15.10
C PHE A 148 -2.85 -9.40 14.76
N ASN A 149 -3.31 -9.13 13.54
CA ASN A 149 -3.63 -7.78 13.11
C ASN A 149 -5.11 -7.67 12.77
N LEU A 150 -5.76 -6.63 13.26
CA LEU A 150 -7.14 -6.28 12.95
C LEU A 150 -7.16 -5.13 11.95
N ILE A 151 -7.89 -5.28 10.85
CA ILE A 151 -8.07 -4.23 9.84
C ILE A 151 -9.54 -4.15 9.41
N PRO A 152 -10.04 -2.97 8.99
CA PRO A 152 -11.34 -2.87 8.34
C PRO A 152 -11.28 -3.42 6.91
N ALA A 153 -12.43 -3.82 6.36
CA ALA A 153 -12.57 -4.39 5.01
C ALA A 153 -12.07 -3.43 3.92
N VAL A 154 -12.24 -2.13 4.13
CA VAL A 154 -11.73 -1.06 3.24
C VAL A 154 -10.20 -1.06 3.15
N GLY A 155 -9.51 -1.52 4.21
CA GLY A 155 -8.05 -1.61 4.28
C GLY A 155 -7.45 -2.89 3.71
N LEU A 156 -8.28 -3.82 3.21
CA LEU A 156 -7.83 -5.12 2.72
C LEU A 156 -6.89 -4.96 1.50
N ASN A 157 -5.74 -5.62 1.57
CA ASN A 157 -4.71 -5.47 0.56
C ASN A 157 -3.87 -6.75 0.39
N VAL A 158 -3.41 -7.00 -0.84
CA VAL A 158 -2.64 -8.21 -1.21
C VAL A 158 -1.38 -8.39 -0.36
N HIS A 159 -0.61 -7.34 -0.10
CA HIS A 159 0.61 -7.43 0.71
C HIS A 159 0.33 -7.94 2.13
N SER A 160 -0.68 -7.41 2.81
CA SER A 160 -1.07 -7.89 4.15
C SER A 160 -1.59 -9.33 4.10
N MET A 161 -2.37 -9.70 3.08
CA MET A 161 -2.85 -11.09 2.93
C MET A 161 -1.71 -12.10 2.70
N LEU A 162 -0.66 -11.71 1.95
CA LEU A 162 0.50 -12.56 1.73
C LEU A 162 1.47 -12.59 2.93
N LYS A 163 1.51 -11.51 3.71
CA LYS A 163 2.34 -11.42 4.92
C LYS A 163 1.85 -12.35 6.04
N HIS A 164 0.53 -12.52 6.16
CA HIS A 164 -0.07 -13.38 7.17
C HIS A 164 -0.36 -14.76 6.60
N GLN A 165 -0.22 -15.79 7.44
CA GLN A 165 -0.52 -17.17 7.07
C GLN A 165 -2.02 -17.37 6.96
N THR A 166 -2.80 -16.86 7.91
CA THR A 166 -4.24 -17.11 7.94
C THR A 166 -5.02 -15.82 7.78
N LEU A 167 -6.12 -15.89 7.03
CA LEU A 167 -7.06 -14.78 6.83
C LEU A 167 -8.40 -15.15 7.45
N VAL A 168 -8.95 -14.25 8.26
CA VAL A 168 -10.25 -14.42 8.91
C VAL A 168 -11.16 -13.27 8.49
N LEU A 169 -12.34 -13.59 7.94
CA LEU A 169 -13.32 -12.61 7.47
C LEU A 169 -14.65 -12.79 8.20
N THR A 170 -15.33 -11.68 8.51
CA THR A 170 -16.72 -11.72 9.00
C THR A 170 -17.73 -11.90 7.86
N LEU A 171 -18.91 -12.48 8.14
CA LEU A 171 -19.98 -12.62 7.14
C LEU A 171 -20.34 -11.29 6.44
N PRO A 172 -20.52 -10.16 7.15
CA PRO A 172 -20.78 -8.87 6.50
C PRO A 172 -19.63 -8.41 5.59
N THR A 173 -18.39 -8.72 5.99
CA THR A 173 -17.19 -8.40 5.20
C THR A 173 -17.20 -9.14 3.86
N ILE A 174 -17.64 -10.40 3.82
CA ILE A 174 -17.71 -11.18 2.59
C ILE A 174 -18.70 -10.54 1.61
N ALA A 175 -19.92 -10.24 2.06
CA ALA A 175 -20.94 -9.60 1.22
C ALA A 175 -20.45 -8.26 0.65
N PHE A 176 -19.75 -7.47 1.47
CA PHE A 176 -19.14 -6.22 1.04
C PHE A 176 -18.04 -6.42 -0.03
N LEU A 177 -17.16 -7.40 0.18
CA LEU A 177 -16.07 -7.68 -0.76
C LEU A 177 -16.61 -8.22 -2.09
N GLU A 178 -17.59 -9.12 -2.06
CA GLU A 178 -18.22 -9.67 -3.26
C GLU A 178 -18.85 -8.56 -4.12
N ASP A 179 -19.70 -7.71 -3.53
CA ASP A 179 -20.32 -6.58 -4.23
C ASP A 179 -19.28 -5.68 -4.91
N LYS A 180 -18.24 -5.25 -4.16
CA LYS A 180 -17.23 -4.32 -4.67
C LYS A 180 -16.33 -4.94 -5.74
N LEU A 181 -16.01 -6.23 -5.62
CA LEU A 181 -15.13 -6.93 -6.56
C LEU A 181 -15.87 -7.35 -7.84
N LEU A 182 -17.14 -7.76 -7.74
CA LEU A 182 -17.97 -8.13 -8.90
C LEU A 182 -18.39 -6.92 -9.72
N TRP A 183 -18.64 -5.77 -9.09
CA TRP A 183 -18.92 -4.50 -9.80
C TRP A 183 -17.84 -4.14 -10.85
N GLN A 184 -16.58 -4.50 -10.62
CA GLN A 184 -15.48 -4.22 -11.55
C GLN A 184 -15.59 -4.98 -12.88
N ASP A 185 -16.30 -6.11 -12.90
CA ASP A 185 -16.40 -6.97 -14.07
C ASP A 185 -17.45 -6.43 -15.04
N SER A 186 -18.61 -6.01 -14.53
CA SER A 186 -19.78 -5.57 -15.30
C SER A 186 -19.87 -4.06 -15.55
N ARG A 187 -18.96 -3.25 -15.00
CA ARG A 187 -19.01 -1.78 -15.18
C ARG A 187 -18.62 -1.30 -16.58
N TYR A 188 -19.23 -0.19 -16.98
CA TYR A 188 -18.81 0.60 -18.14
C TYR A 188 -17.44 1.28 -17.94
N LYS A 189 -16.88 1.78 -19.04
CA LYS A 189 -15.69 2.65 -19.01
C LYS A 189 -16.05 3.97 -18.31
N PRO A 190 -15.19 4.50 -17.42
CA PRO A 190 -15.47 5.77 -16.75
C PRO A 190 -15.50 6.90 -17.78
N LEU A 191 -16.56 7.73 -17.73
CA LEU A 191 -16.62 8.98 -18.48
C LEU A 191 -15.88 10.10 -17.73
N TYR A 192 -16.02 10.10 -16.40
CA TYR A 192 -15.39 11.01 -15.45
C TYR A 192 -15.08 10.26 -14.13
N PRO A 193 -14.34 10.85 -13.17
CA PRO A 193 -14.01 10.17 -11.92
C PRO A 193 -15.24 9.63 -11.18
N PHE A 194 -15.17 8.40 -10.67
CA PHE A 194 -16.26 7.74 -9.91
C PHE A 194 -16.59 8.42 -8.57
N SER A 195 -15.83 9.44 -8.16
CA SER A 195 -16.15 10.29 -7.01
C SER A 195 -17.31 11.25 -7.30
N LEU A 196 -17.61 11.51 -8.57
CA LEU A 196 -18.75 12.36 -8.97
C LEU A 196 -20.04 11.53 -9.05
N PRO A 197 -21.22 12.17 -8.98
CA PRO A 197 -22.49 11.48 -9.06
C PRO A 197 -22.68 10.69 -10.37
N TYR A 198 -23.16 9.46 -10.24
CA TYR A 198 -23.63 8.60 -11.32
C TYR A 198 -25.01 8.08 -10.94
N SER A 199 -25.87 7.78 -11.93
CA SER A 199 -27.25 7.34 -11.68
C SER A 199 -27.34 6.02 -10.91
N ASN A 200 -26.46 5.07 -11.23
CA ASN A 200 -26.50 3.68 -10.75
C ASN A 200 -25.26 3.29 -9.94
N PHE A 201 -24.53 4.28 -9.38
CA PHE A 201 -23.41 4.03 -8.48
C PHE A 201 -23.71 4.74 -7.17
N PRO A 202 -23.67 4.03 -6.01
CA PRO A 202 -23.98 4.66 -4.74
C PRO A 202 -23.06 5.87 -4.53
N PRO A 203 -23.59 7.02 -4.09
CA PRO A 203 -22.77 8.19 -3.82
C PRO A 203 -21.73 7.86 -2.73
N PRO A 204 -20.53 8.47 -2.77
CA PRO A 204 -19.56 8.28 -1.71
C PRO A 204 -20.18 8.70 -0.36
N PRO A 205 -19.77 8.08 0.76
CA PRO A 205 -20.40 8.28 2.08
C PRO A 205 -20.41 9.74 2.58
N HIS A 206 -19.64 10.63 1.96
CA HIS A 206 -19.58 12.06 2.29
C HIS A 206 -20.42 12.97 1.37
N ALA A 207 -21.05 12.43 0.31
CA ALA A 207 -21.85 13.22 -0.64
C ALA A 207 -23.32 13.41 -0.21
N THR A 208 -23.74 12.80 0.90
CA THR A 208 -25.10 12.94 1.46
C THR A 208 -25.32 14.25 2.23
N GLN A 209 -24.31 15.11 2.37
CA GLN A 209 -24.46 16.47 2.91
C GLN A 209 -24.38 17.49 1.76
N GLY A 210 -25.38 17.49 0.89
CA GLY A 210 -25.65 18.64 0.03
C GLY A 210 -26.24 19.78 0.87
N PRO A 211 -25.99 21.07 0.53
CA PRO A 211 -26.61 22.18 1.24
C PRO A 211 -28.12 22.06 1.08
N VAL A 212 -28.84 22.10 2.21
CA VAL A 212 -30.30 22.27 2.24
C VAL A 212 -30.59 23.57 1.49
N ALA A 213 -31.18 23.47 0.31
CA ALA A 213 -31.66 24.63 -0.43
C ALA A 213 -32.75 25.29 0.43
N THR A 214 -32.43 26.40 1.08
CA THR A 214 -33.44 27.27 1.67
C THR A 214 -34.30 27.81 0.53
N PRO A 215 -35.64 27.60 0.56
CA PRO A 215 -36.50 28.23 -0.42
C PRO A 215 -36.43 29.74 -0.19
N TYR A 216 -35.90 30.47 -1.17
CA TYR A 216 -36.13 31.91 -1.26
C TYR A 216 -37.63 32.10 -1.46
N HIS A 217 -38.32 32.47 -0.38
CA HIS A 217 -39.62 33.12 -0.49
C HIS A 217 -39.38 34.61 -0.78
N SER A 218 -40.09 35.06 -1.81
CA SER A 218 -40.29 36.44 -2.29
C SER A 218 -40.62 37.44 -1.20
#